data_AF-A0A2R4VZS0-F1
#
_entry.id   AF-A0A2R4VZS0-F1
#
_cell.length_a   1.000
_cell.length_b   1.000
_cell.length_c   1.000
_cell.angle_alpha   90.00
_cell.angle_beta   90.00
_cell.angle_gamma   90.00
#
_symmetry.space_group_name_H-M   'P 1'
#
loop_
_entity.id
_entity.type
_entity.pdbx_description
1 polymer ?
#
loop_
_entity_poly.entity_id
_entity_poly.type
_entity_poly.pdbx_seq_one_letter_code
_entity_poly.pdbx_strand_id
1 'polypeptide(L)'
;MEKLKYKSNQRSADVARRLKNIIDFHQLIKVKDISTFYKAFDIVLKWNKESYITVFGENNNLLPADMKLKLRKMFASLKIDEEIELNKINNFNKALFKFCGSILEEEILAKYNIFGPISFFKAFHSFKEFRKTLNNYLDETKFYEFYLFYFKSSRKPIGRAIRCYEKLKKVYPLLEPVGSLLRFDEMIYPVELISRRDSNFECFDLGSFKYLYKTNVYILFYDKESQLEVKIYLPDKNFIIQKWFLTGTLRHNEILIGLAKQKFESFKTFKHNFFINNKKIEINCEEDVYKKLGFNYIYPELRCGERELFKDSKDLNVVNFTDIKSDLHIHTNYSDGAHSIEELVNFYMSRGFQYIVLTDHSVSLSQGRGLDIDTLIKKNELIDKLNKKIEKFKIFKGAEVDILEDGSLDYPDWVLENLDFVIASVHQNYDLDAGAMTFRFEKAIKNPYVHMIGHISGRLVGFLPIYKVDINKLLRLASEYNTIIEINGNPARLDLDCASIKTYKDKFKNLYAVNTDLHNFRQYDIRFYCSVMTARKSYLKSYDIVNSLDLNEFENLIKDIRIKKLRKSKFLV
;
A
#
# COMPACT_ATOMS: atom_id res chain seq x y z
N MET A 1 26.96 9.99 3.62
CA MET A 1 26.22 9.74 4.88
C MET A 1 26.56 10.74 5.97
N GLU A 2 27.80 10.85 6.45
CA GLU A 2 28.07 11.63 7.68
C GLU A 2 27.77 13.13 7.58
N LYS A 3 28.14 13.79 6.47
CA LYS A 3 27.74 15.19 6.19
C LYS A 3 26.21 15.42 6.12
N LEU A 4 25.39 14.36 6.08
CA LEU A 4 23.92 14.43 6.13
C LEU A 4 23.34 14.13 7.53
N LYS A 5 24.13 13.59 8.48
CA LYS A 5 23.68 13.37 9.87
C LYS A 5 23.30 14.69 10.57
N TYR A 6 23.82 15.83 10.09
CA TYR A 6 23.76 17.15 10.74
C TYR A 6 22.71 18.14 10.18
N LYS A 7 21.83 17.76 9.24
CA LYS A 7 20.77 18.67 8.72
C LYS A 7 19.38 18.07 8.87
N SER A 8 18.64 18.55 9.89
CA SER A 8 17.43 17.98 10.49
C SER A 8 16.11 18.07 9.70
N ASN A 9 16.13 18.41 8.41
CA ASN A 9 14.90 18.66 7.64
C ASN A 9 14.44 17.45 6.80
N GLN A 10 13.14 17.39 6.51
CA GLN A 10 12.46 16.28 5.82
C GLN A 10 13.08 15.93 4.45
N ARG A 11 13.56 16.93 3.68
CA ARG A 11 14.33 16.72 2.45
C ARG A 11 15.58 15.86 2.67
N SER A 12 16.32 16.05 3.78
CA SER A 12 17.50 15.24 4.11
C SER A 12 17.16 13.77 4.31
N ALA A 13 16.00 13.48 4.94
CA ALA A 13 15.54 12.12 5.17
C ALA A 13 15.12 11.42 3.86
N ASP A 14 14.47 12.15 2.95
CA ASP A 14 14.08 11.61 1.64
C ASP A 14 15.28 11.43 0.71
N VAL A 15 16.24 12.34 0.76
CA VAL A 15 17.55 12.22 0.12
C VAL A 15 18.32 11.02 0.67
N ALA A 16 18.33 10.80 1.99
CA ALA A 16 18.94 9.61 2.59
C ALA A 16 18.23 8.31 2.19
N ARG A 17 16.90 8.34 2.04
CA ARG A 17 16.07 7.21 1.56
C ARG A 17 16.43 6.83 0.11
N ARG A 18 16.62 7.83 -0.78
CA ARG A 18 17.07 7.62 -2.16
C ARG A 18 18.53 7.17 -2.22
N LEU A 19 19.43 7.84 -1.49
CA LEU A 19 20.84 7.46 -1.36
C LEU A 19 21.02 6.01 -0.95
N LYS A 20 20.28 5.57 0.07
CA LYS A 20 20.40 4.22 0.60
C LYS A 20 20.11 3.18 -0.49
N ASN A 21 18.98 3.29 -1.18
CA ASN A 21 18.62 2.36 -2.26
C ASN A 21 19.71 2.30 -3.37
N ILE A 22 20.49 3.38 -3.57
CA ILE A 22 21.57 3.45 -4.56
C ILE A 22 22.90 2.91 -3.99
N ILE A 23 23.17 3.06 -2.69
CA ILE A 23 24.36 2.52 -2.00
C ILE A 23 24.25 1.01 -1.82
N ASP A 24 23.10 0.51 -1.37
CA ASP A 24 22.82 -0.92 -1.21
C ASP A 24 22.95 -1.64 -2.56
N PHE A 25 22.48 -0.97 -3.62
CA PHE A 25 22.65 -1.38 -5.00
C PHE A 25 24.13 -1.35 -5.43
N HIS A 26 24.88 -0.26 -5.19
CA HIS A 26 26.31 -0.17 -5.51
C HIS A 26 27.12 -1.32 -4.87
N GLN A 27 26.82 -1.71 -3.63
CA GLN A 27 27.43 -2.86 -2.95
C GLN A 27 27.09 -4.20 -3.62
N LEU A 28 25.89 -4.36 -4.18
CA LEU A 28 25.46 -5.55 -4.93
C LEU A 28 26.16 -5.72 -6.29
N ILE A 29 26.60 -4.63 -6.95
CA ILE A 29 27.20 -4.65 -8.31
C ILE A 29 28.72 -4.41 -8.38
N LYS A 30 29.36 -3.93 -7.30
CA LYS A 30 30.81 -3.60 -7.28
C LYS A 30 31.24 -2.67 -8.43
N VAL A 31 30.51 -1.58 -8.64
CA VAL A 31 30.87 -0.57 -9.64
C VAL A 31 32.21 0.07 -9.25
N LYS A 32 33.23 -0.04 -10.11
CA LYS A 32 34.61 0.36 -9.77
C LYS A 32 34.87 1.87 -9.71
N ASP A 33 34.02 2.69 -10.31
CA ASP A 33 34.16 4.15 -10.28
C ASP A 33 33.14 4.81 -9.34
N ILE A 34 33.64 5.71 -8.51
CA ILE A 34 32.89 6.55 -7.58
C ILE A 34 32.43 7.86 -8.26
N SER A 35 33.05 8.30 -9.36
CA SER A 35 32.70 9.56 -10.05
C SER A 35 31.30 9.50 -10.67
N THR A 36 30.95 8.40 -11.36
CA THR A 36 29.60 8.16 -11.90
C THR A 36 28.53 8.11 -10.79
N PHE A 37 28.84 7.54 -9.62
CA PHE A 37 27.91 7.51 -8.48
C PHE A 37 27.55 8.93 -8.00
N TYR A 38 28.55 9.83 -7.89
CA TYR A 38 28.30 11.22 -7.48
C TYR A 38 27.51 12.03 -8.53
N LYS A 39 27.72 11.79 -9.83
CA LYS A 39 26.94 12.43 -10.89
C LYS A 39 25.46 12.03 -10.82
N ALA A 40 25.17 10.73 -10.76
CA ALA A 40 23.80 10.22 -10.63
C ALA A 40 23.09 10.70 -9.34
N PHE A 41 23.84 10.79 -8.23
CA PHE A 41 23.35 11.34 -6.97
C PHE A 41 22.90 12.81 -7.11
N ASP A 42 23.69 13.67 -7.74
CA ASP A 42 23.40 15.11 -7.87
C ASP A 42 22.16 15.39 -8.73
N ILE A 43 21.86 14.52 -9.71
CA ILE A 43 20.63 14.57 -10.52
C ILE A 43 19.40 14.16 -9.67
N VAL A 44 19.51 13.09 -8.89
CA VAL A 44 18.45 12.61 -7.98
C VAL A 44 18.12 13.61 -6.85
N LEU A 45 19.05 14.51 -6.50
CA LEU A 45 18.81 15.65 -5.61
C LEU A 45 17.95 16.75 -6.24
N LYS A 46 18.17 17.04 -7.53
CA LYS A 46 17.58 18.19 -8.23
C LYS A 46 16.09 17.99 -8.56
N TRP A 47 15.61 16.76 -8.71
CA TRP A 47 14.19 16.45 -8.95
C TRP A 47 13.28 16.77 -7.75
N ASN A 48 12.61 17.93 -7.81
CA ASN A 48 11.43 18.29 -7.01
C ASN A 48 10.27 18.71 -7.93
N LYS A 49 9.08 18.15 -7.64
CA LYS A 49 7.70 18.49 -8.08
C LYS A 49 7.34 18.79 -9.56
N GLU A 50 8.18 19.40 -10.39
CA GLU A 50 7.74 19.94 -11.71
C GLU A 50 8.31 19.18 -12.93
N SER A 51 9.46 18.51 -12.76
CA SER A 51 10.31 18.01 -13.87
C SER A 51 9.78 16.81 -14.68
N TYR A 52 8.47 16.52 -14.67
CA TYR A 52 7.89 15.50 -15.55
C TYR A 52 7.52 16.11 -16.91
N ILE A 53 6.67 17.15 -16.90
CA ILE A 53 6.16 17.81 -18.10
C ILE A 53 7.30 18.57 -18.80
N THR A 54 8.13 19.30 -18.05
CA THR A 54 9.20 20.17 -18.57
C THR A 54 10.33 19.45 -19.30
N VAL A 55 10.47 18.12 -19.12
CA VAL A 55 11.58 17.33 -19.67
C VAL A 55 11.13 16.40 -20.81
N PHE A 56 9.88 15.90 -20.77
CA PHE A 56 9.39 14.89 -21.72
C PHE A 56 8.16 15.31 -22.53
N GLY A 57 7.50 16.42 -22.17
CA GLY A 57 6.27 16.88 -22.81
C GLY A 57 5.07 15.96 -22.57
N GLU A 58 3.93 16.30 -23.15
CA GLU A 58 2.68 15.55 -23.00
C GLU A 58 2.67 14.25 -23.83
N ASN A 59 3.43 14.23 -24.93
CA ASN A 59 3.57 13.08 -25.81
C ASN A 59 4.60 12.07 -25.26
N ASN A 60 4.12 11.16 -24.39
CA ASN A 60 4.88 10.09 -23.72
C ASN A 60 5.52 9.05 -24.69
N ASN A 61 6.52 9.46 -25.48
CA ASN A 61 7.17 8.61 -26.49
C ASN A 61 8.70 8.59 -26.32
N LEU A 62 9.16 7.99 -25.20
CA LEU A 62 10.56 7.99 -24.72
C LEU A 62 11.61 7.37 -25.65
N LEU A 63 11.22 6.79 -26.80
CA LEU A 63 12.14 6.21 -27.79
C LEU A 63 11.69 6.64 -29.21
N PRO A 64 12.59 7.20 -30.05
CA PRO A 64 12.24 7.55 -31.42
C PRO A 64 11.96 6.30 -32.28
N ALA A 65 11.17 6.48 -33.34
CA ALA A 65 10.65 5.36 -34.13
C ALA A 65 11.74 4.56 -34.85
N ASP A 66 12.84 5.20 -35.25
CA ASP A 66 13.99 4.54 -35.86
C ASP A 66 14.71 3.60 -34.88
N MET A 67 14.79 3.97 -33.60
CA MET A 67 15.38 3.15 -32.54
C MET A 67 14.52 1.91 -32.26
N LYS A 68 13.19 2.06 -32.24
CA LYS A 68 12.25 0.93 -32.16
C LYS A 68 12.45 -0.04 -33.34
N LEU A 69 12.64 0.49 -34.56
CA LEU A 69 12.88 -0.30 -35.77
C LEU A 69 14.27 -0.98 -35.77
N LYS A 70 15.33 -0.28 -35.33
CA LYS A 70 16.69 -0.83 -35.21
C LYS A 70 16.75 -1.98 -34.20
N LEU A 71 16.10 -1.83 -33.04
CA LEU A 71 16.01 -2.91 -32.04
C LEU A 71 15.29 -4.14 -32.60
N ARG A 72 14.14 -3.96 -33.26
CA ARG A 72 13.42 -5.07 -33.93
C ARG A 72 14.30 -5.81 -34.95
N LYS A 73 15.05 -5.08 -35.80
CA LYS A 73 15.99 -5.69 -36.77
C LYS A 73 17.14 -6.43 -36.09
N MET A 74 17.73 -5.87 -35.03
CA MET A 74 18.83 -6.48 -34.28
C MET A 74 18.43 -7.81 -33.60
N PHE A 75 17.20 -7.92 -33.08
CA PHE A 75 16.69 -9.19 -32.56
C PHE A 75 16.40 -10.21 -33.67
N ALA A 76 15.82 -9.76 -34.80
CA ALA A 76 15.52 -10.65 -35.93
C ALA A 76 16.77 -11.28 -36.58
N SER A 77 17.93 -10.61 -36.55
CA SER A 77 19.18 -11.12 -37.13
C SER A 77 19.86 -12.27 -36.36
N LEU A 78 19.36 -12.65 -35.18
CA LEU A 78 20.07 -13.55 -34.25
C LEU A 78 19.87 -15.06 -34.48
N LYS A 79 19.22 -15.48 -35.59
CA LYS A 79 19.00 -16.89 -36.03
C LYS A 79 19.25 -17.96 -34.96
N ILE A 80 18.22 -18.24 -34.16
CA ILE A 80 18.18 -19.38 -33.23
C ILE A 80 17.20 -20.38 -33.83
N ASP A 81 17.74 -21.35 -34.56
CA ASP A 81 16.99 -22.48 -35.11
C ASP A 81 16.70 -23.55 -34.03
N GLU A 82 15.74 -24.43 -34.30
CA GLU A 82 15.29 -25.48 -33.38
C GLU A 82 16.08 -26.79 -33.63
N GLU A 83 16.19 -27.63 -32.58
CA GLU A 83 17.06 -28.82 -32.47
C GLU A 83 18.59 -28.59 -32.48
N ILE A 84 19.31 -29.31 -31.59
CA ILE A 84 20.69 -29.84 -31.72
C ILE A 84 21.15 -30.44 -30.36
N GLU A 85 22.01 -31.46 -30.41
CA GLU A 85 22.35 -32.33 -29.27
C GLU A 85 23.02 -31.67 -28.05
N LEU A 86 22.65 -32.13 -26.86
CA LEU A 86 23.03 -31.58 -25.54
C LEU A 86 24.52 -31.73 -25.13
N ASN A 87 25.33 -32.51 -25.86
CA ASN A 87 26.59 -33.08 -25.34
C ASN A 87 27.89 -32.40 -25.78
N LYS A 88 27.87 -31.28 -26.53
CA LYS A 88 29.11 -30.63 -27.04
C LYS A 88 29.28 -29.12 -26.77
N ILE A 89 28.38 -28.47 -26.02
CA ILE A 89 28.42 -27.00 -25.83
C ILE A 89 29.00 -26.60 -24.46
N ASN A 90 30.02 -25.75 -24.51
CA ASN A 90 30.87 -25.37 -23.37
C ASN A 90 30.19 -24.38 -22.39
N ASN A 91 30.69 -24.31 -21.15
CA ASN A 91 29.97 -23.77 -19.98
C ASN A 91 29.49 -22.30 -20.05
N PHE A 92 30.00 -21.49 -20.98
CA PHE A 92 29.59 -20.08 -21.11
C PHE A 92 28.19 -19.92 -21.74
N ASN A 93 27.81 -20.79 -22.68
CA ASN A 93 26.59 -20.59 -23.48
C ASN A 93 25.29 -21.03 -22.76
N LYS A 94 25.38 -21.89 -21.72
CA LYS A 94 24.23 -22.28 -20.89
C LYS A 94 23.62 -21.11 -20.09
N ALA A 95 24.30 -19.97 -20.01
CA ALA A 95 23.78 -18.74 -19.41
C ALA A 95 22.96 -17.87 -20.37
N LEU A 96 23.04 -18.11 -21.69
CA LEU A 96 22.53 -17.20 -22.72
C LEU A 96 21.02 -17.38 -23.00
N PHE A 97 20.54 -18.62 -22.96
CA PHE A 97 19.15 -19.04 -23.26
C PHE A 97 18.07 -18.60 -22.23
N LYS A 98 18.32 -17.56 -21.43
CA LYS A 98 17.51 -17.22 -20.24
C LYS A 98 17.19 -15.71 -20.10
N PHE A 99 17.15 -14.91 -21.19
CA PHE A 99 17.34 -13.46 -21.13
C PHE A 99 16.35 -12.34 -21.63
N CYS A 100 15.75 -12.22 -22.84
CA CYS A 100 15.10 -10.96 -23.37
C CYS A 100 13.64 -11.00 -23.93
N GLY A 101 12.74 -10.00 -23.73
CA GLY A 101 11.61 -9.81 -24.70
C GLY A 101 10.27 -9.06 -24.45
N SER A 102 9.28 -9.36 -25.33
CA SER A 102 7.98 -8.73 -25.74
C SER A 102 7.39 -9.40 -27.08
N ILE A 103 6.09 -9.64 -27.52
CA ILE A 103 5.24 -10.21 -28.75
C ILE A 103 5.61 -10.14 -30.25
N LEU A 104 5.96 -9.00 -30.81
CA LEU A 104 7.18 -8.45 -30.31
C LEU A 104 6.99 -7.35 -29.19
N GLU A 105 5.76 -7.23 -28.60
CA GLU A 105 5.35 -6.74 -27.22
C GLU A 105 4.54 -7.61 -26.06
N GLU A 106 3.94 -8.87 -26.17
CA GLU A 106 4.00 -10.11 -25.22
C GLU A 106 4.96 -11.34 -25.64
N GLU A 107 4.66 -12.29 -26.57
CA GLU A 107 5.49 -13.41 -27.15
C GLU A 107 7.06 -13.36 -27.19
N ILE A 108 7.84 -12.33 -27.57
CA ILE A 108 9.33 -12.39 -27.38
C ILE A 108 9.68 -12.51 -25.86
N LEU A 109 8.77 -12.24 -24.90
CA LEU A 109 8.90 -12.63 -23.48
C LEU A 109 8.63 -14.11 -23.23
N ALA A 110 7.84 -14.77 -24.07
CA ALA A 110 7.88 -16.22 -24.19
C ALA A 110 9.26 -16.66 -24.73
N LYS A 111 9.74 -16.01 -25.80
CA LYS A 111 10.82 -16.51 -26.67
C LYS A 111 12.26 -16.23 -26.19
N TYR A 112 12.57 -15.14 -25.46
CA TYR A 112 13.92 -14.98 -24.88
C TYR A 112 14.00 -14.59 -23.38
N ASN A 113 13.03 -13.93 -22.69
CA ASN A 113 12.92 -13.69 -21.19
C ASN A 113 13.44 -12.38 -20.42
N ILE A 114 13.32 -11.10 -20.85
CA ILE A 114 13.64 -9.91 -19.97
C ILE A 114 12.40 -9.63 -19.13
N PHE A 115 12.42 -9.95 -17.85
CA PHE A 115 11.32 -9.65 -16.92
C PHE A 115 11.67 -8.53 -15.93
N GLY A 116 11.06 -7.37 -16.14
CA GLY A 116 11.05 -6.23 -15.22
C GLY A 116 12.42 -5.60 -14.90
N PRO A 117 12.43 -4.57 -14.04
CA PRO A 117 13.63 -3.80 -13.67
C PRO A 117 14.83 -4.65 -13.30
N ILE A 118 14.64 -5.74 -12.54
CA ILE A 118 15.73 -6.61 -12.09
C ILE A 118 16.39 -7.31 -13.29
N SER A 119 15.61 -7.86 -14.23
CA SER A 119 16.18 -8.52 -15.42
C SER A 119 16.66 -7.53 -16.47
N PHE A 120 16.00 -6.38 -16.64
CA PHE A 120 16.45 -5.32 -17.54
C PHE A 120 17.81 -4.73 -17.13
N PHE A 121 18.00 -4.47 -15.83
CA PHE A 121 19.28 -4.01 -15.32
C PHE A 121 20.37 -5.09 -15.48
N LYS A 122 20.02 -6.35 -15.23
CA LYS A 122 20.90 -7.50 -15.49
C LYS A 122 21.24 -7.64 -16.98
N ALA A 123 20.33 -7.29 -17.89
CA ALA A 123 20.58 -7.27 -19.33
C ALA A 123 21.62 -6.21 -19.68
N PHE A 124 21.42 -4.96 -19.23
CA PHE A 124 22.33 -3.84 -19.48
C PHE A 124 23.76 -4.11 -18.98
N HIS A 125 23.93 -4.79 -17.84
CA HIS A 125 25.26 -5.10 -17.31
C HIS A 125 25.89 -6.38 -17.86
N SER A 126 25.09 -7.38 -18.29
CA SER A 126 25.62 -8.68 -18.77
C SER A 126 25.88 -8.72 -20.27
N PHE A 127 25.12 -7.96 -21.07
CA PHE A 127 25.15 -8.04 -22.54
C PHE A 127 25.87 -6.83 -23.14
N LYS A 128 27.15 -7.00 -23.48
CA LYS A 128 28.01 -5.96 -24.08
C LYS A 128 27.38 -5.30 -25.32
N GLU A 129 26.69 -6.08 -26.16
CA GLU A 129 26.00 -5.61 -27.37
C GLU A 129 24.79 -4.72 -27.03
N PHE A 130 23.89 -5.21 -26.17
CA PHE A 130 22.72 -4.47 -25.69
C PHE A 130 23.12 -3.18 -24.95
N ARG A 131 24.19 -3.25 -24.14
CA ARG A 131 24.80 -2.09 -23.47
C ARG A 131 25.36 -1.09 -24.48
N LYS A 132 26.11 -1.54 -25.50
CA LYS A 132 26.64 -0.70 -26.58
C LYS A 132 25.50 -0.01 -27.35
N THR A 133 24.45 -0.76 -27.70
CA THR A 133 23.27 -0.24 -28.38
C THR A 133 22.51 0.79 -27.52
N LEU A 134 22.36 0.58 -26.20
CA LEU A 134 21.74 1.57 -25.32
C LEU A 134 22.62 2.80 -25.08
N ASN A 135 23.92 2.62 -24.83
CA ASN A 135 24.89 3.70 -24.62
C ASN A 135 24.98 4.68 -25.81
N ASN A 136 24.59 4.25 -27.02
CA ASN A 136 24.56 5.09 -28.22
C ASN A 136 23.37 6.09 -28.26
N TYR A 137 22.38 5.96 -27.36
CA TYR A 137 21.18 6.82 -27.31
C TYR A 137 20.88 7.35 -25.89
N LEU A 138 21.18 6.56 -24.86
CA LEU A 138 21.10 6.94 -23.45
C LEU A 138 22.52 7.07 -22.89
N ASP A 139 22.90 8.27 -22.50
CA ASP A 139 24.02 8.48 -21.57
C ASP A 139 23.71 7.88 -20.19
N GLU A 140 24.71 7.83 -19.29
CA GLU A 140 24.53 7.22 -17.97
C GLU A 140 23.39 7.87 -17.16
N THR A 141 23.16 9.17 -17.30
CA THR A 141 22.04 9.89 -16.66
C THR A 141 20.70 9.38 -17.19
N LYS A 142 20.51 9.41 -18.52
CA LYS A 142 19.27 8.96 -19.15
C LYS A 142 18.99 7.48 -18.89
N PHE A 143 20.02 6.66 -18.73
CA PHE A 143 19.85 5.26 -18.30
C PHE A 143 19.28 5.17 -16.87
N TYR A 144 19.80 5.95 -15.92
CA TYR A 144 19.25 5.99 -14.56
C TYR A 144 17.82 6.56 -14.53
N GLU A 145 17.52 7.58 -15.33
CA GLU A 145 16.16 8.12 -15.46
C GLU A 145 15.19 7.08 -16.04
N PHE A 146 15.58 6.38 -17.11
CA PHE A 146 14.81 5.28 -17.69
C PHE A 146 14.61 4.14 -16.67
N TYR A 147 15.65 3.74 -15.94
CA TYR A 147 15.55 2.69 -14.93
C TYR A 147 14.63 3.09 -13.77
N LEU A 148 14.71 4.34 -13.29
CA LEU A 148 13.82 4.86 -12.25
C LEU A 148 12.37 5.00 -12.74
N PHE A 149 12.14 5.37 -14.01
CA PHE A 149 10.83 5.34 -14.63
C PHE A 149 10.29 3.90 -14.70
N TYR A 150 11.05 2.97 -15.28
CA TYR A 150 10.65 1.57 -15.44
C TYR A 150 10.39 0.88 -14.09
N PHE A 151 11.18 1.17 -13.06
CA PHE A 151 10.97 0.69 -11.70
C PHE A 151 9.75 1.29 -11.00
N LYS A 152 9.38 2.54 -11.30
CA LYS A 152 8.09 3.10 -10.86
C LYS A 152 6.92 2.40 -11.55
N SER A 153 6.96 2.31 -12.89
CA SER A 153 5.91 1.73 -13.73
C SER A 153 5.70 0.22 -13.53
N SER A 154 6.69 -0.48 -12.98
CA SER A 154 6.61 -1.91 -12.63
C SER A 154 5.94 -2.18 -11.27
N ARG A 155 5.80 -1.15 -10.41
CA ARG A 155 5.05 -1.28 -9.15
C ARG A 155 3.56 -1.34 -9.43
N LYS A 156 2.85 -2.23 -8.73
CA LYS A 156 1.39 -2.32 -8.79
C LYS A 156 0.79 -2.07 -7.39
N PRO A 157 -0.47 -1.60 -7.30
CA PRO A 157 -1.13 -1.39 -6.02
C PRO A 157 -1.23 -2.68 -5.22
N ILE A 158 -1.15 -2.59 -3.89
CA ILE A 158 -1.13 -3.74 -2.98
C ILE A 158 -2.32 -4.69 -3.17
N GLY A 159 -3.49 -4.20 -3.58
CA GLY A 159 -4.64 -5.04 -3.92
C GLY A 159 -4.39 -6.07 -5.03
N ARG A 160 -3.48 -5.80 -5.98
CA ARG A 160 -3.03 -6.82 -6.95
C ARG A 160 -2.07 -7.82 -6.30
N ALA A 161 -1.14 -7.35 -5.47
CA ALA A 161 -0.17 -8.21 -4.79
C ALA A 161 -0.81 -9.17 -3.78
N ILE A 162 -1.86 -8.75 -3.07
CA ILE A 162 -2.63 -9.60 -2.16
C ILE A 162 -3.31 -10.72 -2.96
N ARG A 163 -4.07 -10.40 -4.02
CA ARG A 163 -4.71 -11.41 -4.89
C ARG A 163 -3.69 -12.38 -5.52
N CYS A 164 -2.54 -11.86 -5.94
CA CYS A 164 -1.40 -12.63 -6.45
C CYS A 164 -0.88 -13.64 -5.41
N TYR A 165 -0.71 -13.22 -4.16
CA TYR A 165 -0.34 -14.09 -3.05
C TYR A 165 -1.45 -15.11 -2.71
N GLU A 166 -2.72 -14.71 -2.66
CA GLU A 166 -3.85 -15.58 -2.35
C GLU A 166 -3.99 -16.76 -3.33
N LYS A 167 -3.78 -16.52 -4.64
CA LYS A 167 -3.71 -17.59 -5.66
C LYS A 167 -2.62 -18.60 -5.31
N LEU A 168 -1.39 -18.13 -5.08
CA LEU A 168 -0.25 -19.00 -4.78
C LEU A 168 -0.40 -19.73 -3.45
N LYS A 169 -0.99 -19.09 -2.43
CA LYS A 169 -1.23 -19.71 -1.11
C LYS A 169 -2.20 -20.88 -1.17
N LYS A 170 -3.19 -20.84 -2.08
CA LYS A 170 -4.13 -21.97 -2.30
C LYS A 170 -3.43 -23.21 -2.85
N VAL A 171 -2.41 -23.04 -3.70
CA VAL A 171 -1.61 -24.15 -4.26
C VAL A 171 -0.46 -24.56 -3.33
N TYR A 172 0.16 -23.58 -2.66
CA TYR A 172 1.31 -23.77 -1.78
C TYR A 172 1.04 -23.15 -0.39
N PRO A 173 0.32 -23.83 0.52
CA PRO A 173 -0.06 -23.30 1.83
C PRO A 173 1.11 -22.91 2.75
N LEU A 174 2.32 -23.40 2.47
CA LEU A 174 3.56 -23.10 3.21
C LEU A 174 4.27 -21.80 2.75
N LEU A 175 3.69 -21.04 1.83
CA LEU A 175 4.18 -19.71 1.44
C LEU A 175 3.73 -18.63 2.43
N GLU A 176 4.70 -17.99 3.06
CA GLU A 176 4.52 -16.77 3.86
C GLU A 176 4.96 -15.54 3.04
N PRO A 177 4.26 -14.40 3.14
CA PRO A 177 4.74 -13.16 2.54
C PRO A 177 5.92 -12.61 3.35
N VAL A 178 6.82 -11.91 2.66
CA VAL A 178 7.91 -11.11 3.25
C VAL A 178 7.99 -9.77 2.49
N GLY A 179 9.11 -9.06 2.61
CA GLY A 179 9.40 -7.86 1.83
C GLY A 179 8.31 -6.79 1.93
N SER A 180 8.06 -6.12 0.81
CA SER A 180 7.09 -5.03 0.72
C SER A 180 5.63 -5.45 1.03
N LEU A 181 5.25 -6.70 0.74
CA LEU A 181 3.90 -7.20 0.96
C LEU A 181 3.60 -7.40 2.45
N LEU A 182 4.47 -8.09 3.19
CA LEU A 182 4.26 -8.27 4.64
C LEU A 182 4.38 -6.96 5.42
N ARG A 183 5.16 -5.98 4.93
CA ARG A 183 5.18 -4.62 5.49
C ARG A 183 3.96 -3.77 5.10
N PHE A 184 3.01 -4.27 4.31
CA PHE A 184 1.85 -3.52 3.81
C PHE A 184 2.26 -2.21 3.07
N ASP A 185 3.23 -2.27 2.15
CA ASP A 185 3.58 -1.12 1.31
C ASP A 185 2.54 -0.95 0.18
N GLU A 186 1.96 0.24 0.04
CA GLU A 186 0.83 0.51 -0.88
C GLU A 186 1.11 0.18 -2.36
N MET A 187 2.39 0.25 -2.76
CA MET A 187 2.87 0.00 -4.12
C MET A 187 3.98 -1.06 -4.10
N ILE A 188 3.65 -2.27 -4.55
CA ILE A 188 4.46 -3.49 -4.46
C ILE A 188 5.21 -3.75 -5.77
N TYR A 189 6.50 -4.05 -5.67
CA TYR A 189 7.29 -4.78 -6.69
C TYR A 189 8.65 -5.20 -6.11
N PRO A 190 9.09 -6.47 -6.31
CA PRO A 190 8.27 -7.63 -6.68
C PRO A 190 7.34 -8.04 -5.52
N VAL A 191 6.47 -9.03 -5.74
CA VAL A 191 5.84 -9.77 -4.63
C VAL A 191 6.89 -10.70 -4.04
N GLU A 192 7.18 -10.58 -2.75
CA GLU A 192 8.23 -11.37 -2.09
C GLU A 192 7.60 -12.37 -1.11
N LEU A 193 7.87 -13.66 -1.30
CA LEU A 193 7.35 -14.78 -0.51
C LEU A 193 8.51 -15.68 -0.05
N ILE A 194 8.35 -16.39 1.05
CA ILE A 194 9.29 -17.41 1.55
C ILE A 194 8.56 -18.73 1.79
N SER A 195 9.21 -19.87 1.47
CA SER A 195 8.68 -21.20 1.79
C SER A 195 9.29 -21.76 3.07
N ARG A 196 8.50 -22.44 3.91
CA ARG A 196 9.02 -23.19 5.09
C ARG A 196 9.80 -24.46 4.73
N ARG A 197 9.67 -24.97 3.51
CA ARG A 197 10.35 -26.18 3.02
C ARG A 197 10.83 -25.96 1.59
N ASP A 198 11.94 -26.57 1.20
CA ASP A 198 12.25 -26.65 -0.23
C ASP A 198 11.13 -27.46 -0.90
N SER A 199 10.70 -27.03 -2.08
CA SER A 199 9.50 -27.52 -2.74
C SER A 199 9.68 -27.37 -4.24
N ASN A 200 9.21 -28.37 -4.99
CA ASN A 200 9.32 -28.35 -6.45
C ASN A 200 8.24 -27.46 -7.07
N PHE A 201 8.36 -26.15 -6.85
CA PHE A 201 7.56 -25.10 -7.49
C PHE A 201 7.67 -25.10 -9.04
N GLU A 202 8.59 -25.88 -9.59
CA GLU A 202 8.92 -25.96 -11.02
C GLU A 202 8.07 -26.99 -11.79
N CYS A 203 7.21 -27.75 -11.10
CA CYS A 203 6.55 -28.96 -11.64
C CYS A 203 5.05 -28.83 -11.95
N PHE A 204 4.45 -27.64 -11.88
CA PHE A 204 3.01 -27.46 -12.05
C PHE A 204 2.67 -26.30 -12.99
N ASP A 205 1.64 -26.49 -13.81
CA ASP A 205 0.91 -25.36 -14.39
C ASP A 205 0.19 -24.62 -13.27
N LEU A 206 0.43 -23.31 -13.19
CA LEU A 206 -0.14 -22.40 -12.20
C LEU A 206 -1.11 -21.40 -12.86
N GLY A 207 -1.50 -21.63 -14.12
CA GLY A 207 -2.40 -20.78 -14.90
C GLY A 207 -1.74 -19.45 -15.26
N SER A 208 -1.99 -18.40 -14.48
CA SER A 208 -1.48 -17.05 -14.80
C SER A 208 0.00 -16.85 -14.48
N PHE A 209 0.64 -17.75 -13.72
CA PHE A 209 2.04 -17.62 -13.29
C PHE A 209 3.00 -18.35 -14.25
N LYS A 210 3.74 -17.59 -15.08
CA LYS A 210 4.87 -18.13 -15.85
C LYS A 210 6.09 -18.30 -14.92
N TYR A 211 6.69 -19.49 -14.87
CA TYR A 211 8.03 -19.70 -14.31
C TYR A 211 9.09 -18.97 -15.14
N LEU A 212 10.01 -18.25 -14.48
CA LEU A 212 11.10 -17.54 -15.16
C LEU A 212 12.45 -18.23 -14.93
N TYR A 213 12.88 -18.34 -13.67
CA TYR A 213 14.12 -19.03 -13.32
C TYR A 213 14.25 -19.31 -11.82
N LYS A 214 14.86 -20.46 -11.49
CA LYS A 214 15.45 -20.76 -10.18
C LYS A 214 16.89 -20.28 -10.08
N THR A 215 17.29 -19.99 -8.84
CA THR A 215 18.65 -19.73 -8.36
C THR A 215 18.85 -20.50 -7.05
N ASN A 216 20.08 -20.53 -6.51
CA ASN A 216 20.39 -21.17 -5.22
C ASN A 216 19.81 -20.42 -3.99
N VAL A 217 18.99 -19.38 -4.19
CA VAL A 217 18.44 -18.50 -3.13
C VAL A 217 16.94 -18.23 -3.29
N TYR A 218 16.45 -18.15 -4.53
CA TYR A 218 15.04 -17.90 -4.85
C TYR A 218 14.65 -18.44 -6.23
N ILE A 219 13.36 -18.63 -6.44
CA ILE A 219 12.70 -18.85 -7.73
C ILE A 219 11.93 -17.59 -8.10
N LEU A 220 11.95 -17.22 -9.37
CA LEU A 220 11.20 -16.08 -9.91
C LEU A 220 10.10 -16.57 -10.87
N PHE A 221 8.90 -16.05 -10.66
CA PHE A 221 7.71 -16.21 -11.51
C PHE A 221 7.22 -14.84 -11.98
N TYR A 222 6.36 -14.81 -13.00
CA TYR A 222 5.60 -13.63 -13.40
C TYR A 222 4.12 -13.98 -13.51
N ASP A 223 3.28 -13.32 -12.72
CA ASP A 223 1.81 -13.40 -12.81
C ASP A 223 1.31 -12.46 -13.92
N LYS A 224 0.84 -13.05 -15.03
CA LYS A 224 0.31 -12.32 -16.19
C LYS A 224 -0.89 -11.44 -15.84
N GLU A 225 -1.77 -11.90 -14.95
CA GLU A 225 -2.98 -11.16 -14.57
C GLU A 225 -2.65 -9.98 -13.66
N SER A 226 -1.88 -10.21 -12.59
CA SER A 226 -1.50 -9.13 -11.67
C SER A 226 -0.49 -8.17 -12.28
N GLN A 227 0.23 -8.61 -13.32
CA GLN A 227 1.40 -7.96 -13.93
C GLN A 227 2.53 -7.75 -12.92
N LEU A 228 2.85 -8.80 -12.16
CA LEU A 228 3.82 -8.76 -11.06
C LEU A 228 4.82 -9.91 -11.18
N GLU A 229 6.11 -9.60 -10.99
CA GLU A 229 7.09 -10.60 -10.60
C GLU A 229 6.77 -11.11 -9.19
N VAL A 230 6.87 -12.43 -9.00
CA VAL A 230 6.81 -13.09 -7.70
C VAL A 230 8.13 -13.79 -7.43
N LYS A 231 8.75 -13.45 -6.31
CA LYS A 231 10.04 -13.97 -5.87
C LYS A 231 9.84 -14.86 -4.66
N ILE A 232 9.95 -16.16 -4.86
CA ILE A 232 9.81 -17.19 -3.80
C ILE A 232 11.22 -17.55 -3.31
N TYR A 233 11.58 -17.09 -2.12
CA TYR A 233 12.85 -17.42 -1.47
C TYR A 233 12.86 -18.85 -0.93
N LEU A 234 13.97 -19.55 -1.18
CA LEU A 234 14.23 -20.91 -0.67
C LEU A 234 14.65 -20.83 0.81
N PRO A 235 14.25 -21.79 1.67
CA PRO A 235 14.57 -21.73 3.10
C PRO A 235 16.05 -21.97 3.40
N ASP A 236 16.61 -21.11 4.25
CA ASP A 236 17.85 -21.35 4.98
C ASP A 236 17.59 -22.27 6.20
N LYS A 237 18.64 -22.85 6.77
CA LYS A 237 18.59 -23.55 8.06
C LYS A 237 18.09 -22.66 9.21
N ASN A 238 18.13 -21.33 9.06
CA ASN A 238 17.49 -20.38 9.97
C ASN A 238 16.41 -19.55 9.25
N PHE A 239 15.29 -20.21 8.96
CA PHE A 239 14.09 -19.61 8.36
C PHE A 239 13.62 -18.34 9.09
N ILE A 240 13.71 -18.28 10.42
CA ILE A 240 13.17 -17.16 11.21
C ILE A 240 14.00 -15.89 10.99
N ILE A 241 15.33 -15.96 11.11
CA ILE A 241 16.21 -14.80 10.85
C ILE A 241 16.22 -14.45 9.37
N GLN A 242 16.10 -15.43 8.46
CA GLN A 242 15.93 -15.18 7.03
C GLN A 242 14.63 -14.42 6.75
N LYS A 243 13.49 -14.86 7.29
CA LYS A 243 12.19 -14.21 7.14
C LYS A 243 12.22 -12.79 7.70
N TRP A 244 12.76 -12.59 8.90
CA TRP A 244 12.96 -11.26 9.49
C TRP A 244 13.78 -10.36 8.56
N PHE A 245 14.92 -10.84 8.07
CA PHE A 245 15.82 -10.09 7.21
C PHE A 245 15.17 -9.71 5.87
N LEU A 246 14.47 -10.65 5.23
CA LEU A 246 13.73 -10.42 3.98
C LEU A 246 12.50 -9.51 4.17
N THR A 247 11.86 -9.57 5.33
CA THR A 247 10.79 -8.63 5.70
C THR A 247 11.33 -7.22 5.81
N GLY A 248 12.53 -7.05 6.34
CA GLY A 248 13.25 -5.78 6.31
C GLY A 248 12.48 -4.65 7.01
N THR A 249 12.58 -3.41 6.57
CA THR A 249 13.41 -2.90 5.46
C THR A 249 14.90 -3.13 5.69
N LEU A 250 15.73 -3.08 4.63
CA LEU A 250 17.19 -3.13 4.80
C LEU A 250 17.72 -1.98 5.69
N ARG A 251 17.02 -0.84 5.74
CA ARG A 251 17.31 0.27 6.67
C ARG A 251 17.00 -0.07 8.13
N HIS A 252 15.86 -0.73 8.38
CA HIS A 252 15.52 -1.27 9.70
C HIS A 252 16.58 -2.28 10.18
N ASN A 253 16.92 -3.24 9.32
CA ASN A 253 17.91 -4.29 9.62
C ASN A 253 19.27 -3.69 9.97
N GLU A 254 19.77 -2.73 9.18
CA GLU A 254 21.06 -2.07 9.42
C GLU A 254 21.10 -1.27 10.70
N ILE A 255 20.02 -0.56 11.07
CA ILE A 255 19.99 0.20 12.31
C ILE A 255 20.01 -0.76 13.50
N LEU A 256 19.19 -1.82 13.50
CA LEU A 256 19.19 -2.84 14.55
C LEU A 256 20.55 -3.56 14.66
N ILE A 257 21.15 -3.97 13.54
CA ILE A 257 22.48 -4.61 13.50
C ILE A 257 23.58 -3.63 13.93
N GLY A 258 23.49 -2.35 13.57
CA GLY A 258 24.44 -1.31 13.95
C GLY A 258 24.40 -1.02 15.46
N LEU A 259 23.20 -0.88 16.03
CA LEU A 259 23.02 -0.71 17.47
C LEU A 259 23.44 -1.97 18.24
N ALA A 260 23.17 -3.18 17.72
CA ALA A 260 23.65 -4.43 18.31
C ALA A 260 25.19 -4.51 18.34
N LYS A 261 25.89 -4.04 17.30
CA LYS A 261 27.37 -3.92 17.27
C LYS A 261 27.93 -2.90 18.26
N GLN A 262 27.15 -1.88 18.63
CA GLN A 262 27.54 -0.90 19.66
C GLN A 262 27.26 -1.41 21.08
N LYS A 263 26.27 -2.29 21.24
CA LYS A 263 25.77 -2.79 22.53
C LYS A 263 26.44 -4.10 22.99
N PHE A 264 26.87 -4.95 22.07
CA PHE A 264 27.42 -6.27 22.37
C PHE A 264 28.81 -6.47 21.77
N GLU A 265 29.75 -6.87 22.62
CA GLU A 265 31.10 -7.23 22.19
C GLU A 265 31.09 -8.40 21.20
N SER A 266 32.01 -8.34 20.23
CA SER A 266 32.18 -9.35 19.18
C SER A 266 30.90 -9.71 18.40
N PHE A 267 29.89 -8.82 18.34
CA PHE A 267 28.63 -9.11 17.65
C PHE A 267 28.83 -9.29 16.15
N LYS A 268 28.40 -10.45 15.63
CA LYS A 268 28.51 -10.77 14.19
C LYS A 268 27.29 -11.50 13.66
N THR A 269 27.02 -11.26 12.38
CA THR A 269 25.94 -11.87 11.60
C THR A 269 26.53 -12.77 10.52
N PHE A 270 26.21 -14.06 10.47
CA PHE A 270 26.75 -14.99 9.48
C PHE A 270 25.71 -16.05 9.10
N LYS A 271 25.47 -16.25 7.80
CA LYS A 271 24.48 -17.21 7.23
C LYS A 271 23.17 -17.23 8.02
N HIS A 272 22.47 -16.08 8.08
CA HIS A 272 21.23 -15.89 8.84
C HIS A 272 21.30 -16.37 10.31
N ASN A 273 22.44 -16.22 11.00
CA ASN A 273 22.59 -16.47 12.43
C ASN A 273 23.31 -15.29 13.09
N PHE A 274 22.93 -14.98 14.34
CA PHE A 274 23.58 -13.97 15.18
C PHE A 274 24.51 -14.64 16.19
N PHE A 275 25.59 -13.94 16.55
CA PHE A 275 26.56 -14.40 17.55
C PHE A 275 27.01 -13.23 18.42
N ILE A 276 27.19 -13.48 19.72
CA ILE A 276 27.81 -12.58 20.71
C ILE A 276 28.95 -13.36 21.37
N ASN A 277 30.13 -12.76 21.53
CA ASN A 277 31.32 -13.42 22.10
C ASN A 277 31.57 -14.83 21.51
N ASN A 278 31.46 -14.92 20.18
CA ASN A 278 31.50 -16.14 19.35
C ASN A 278 30.44 -17.22 19.61
N LYS A 279 29.61 -17.12 20.66
CA LYS A 279 28.47 -18.03 20.90
C LYS A 279 27.29 -17.64 20.02
N LYS A 280 26.63 -18.63 19.39
CA LYS A 280 25.41 -18.41 18.60
C LYS A 280 24.26 -17.99 19.53
N ILE A 281 23.51 -16.97 19.13
CA ILE A 281 22.20 -16.66 19.73
C ILE A 281 21.17 -17.61 19.12
N GLU A 282 20.43 -18.32 19.97
CA GLU A 282 19.23 -19.06 19.58
C GLU A 282 18.05 -18.09 19.38
N ILE A 283 17.29 -18.24 18.30
CA ILE A 283 16.15 -17.39 17.92
C ILE A 283 15.00 -18.31 17.52
N ASN A 284 13.94 -18.35 18.34
CA ASN A 284 12.82 -19.28 18.22
C ASN A 284 11.56 -18.65 17.62
N CYS A 285 11.51 -17.32 17.52
CA CYS A 285 10.46 -16.53 16.85
C CYS A 285 11.02 -15.17 16.36
N GLU A 286 10.23 -14.34 15.67
CA GLU A 286 10.71 -13.02 15.23
C GLU A 286 10.87 -12.04 16.42
N GLU A 287 10.09 -12.20 17.48
CA GLU A 287 10.16 -11.38 18.70
C GLU A 287 11.51 -11.56 19.43
N ASP A 288 12.09 -12.77 19.34
CA ASP A 288 13.39 -13.11 19.90
C ASP A 288 14.52 -12.26 19.30
N VAL A 289 14.42 -11.87 18.02
CA VAL A 289 15.41 -11.00 17.33
C VAL A 289 15.54 -9.67 18.06
N TYR A 290 14.42 -9.11 18.51
CA TYR A 290 14.39 -7.83 19.23
C TYR A 290 14.72 -8.04 20.71
N LYS A 291 14.04 -8.98 21.37
CA LYS A 291 14.20 -9.25 22.81
C LYS A 291 15.64 -9.62 23.19
N LYS A 292 16.28 -10.54 22.47
CA LYS A 292 17.64 -11.02 22.78
C LYS A 292 18.74 -10.02 22.39
N LEU A 293 18.41 -8.98 21.62
CA LEU A 293 19.25 -7.79 21.42
C LEU A 293 18.84 -6.61 22.32
N GLY A 294 17.79 -6.78 23.13
CA GLY A 294 17.23 -5.80 24.05
C GLY A 294 16.64 -4.57 23.36
N PHE A 295 15.73 -4.81 22.41
CA PHE A 295 14.83 -3.82 21.79
C PHE A 295 13.37 -4.26 21.96
N ASN A 296 12.44 -3.30 21.86
CA ASN A 296 11.02 -3.61 21.74
C ASN A 296 10.74 -4.35 20.42
N TYR A 297 9.75 -5.24 20.41
CA TYR A 297 9.33 -5.91 19.18
C TYR A 297 8.71 -4.92 18.18
N ILE A 298 9.10 -5.03 16.92
CA ILE A 298 8.60 -4.17 15.84
C ILE A 298 7.79 -5.02 14.87
N TYR A 299 6.48 -4.78 14.82
CA TYR A 299 5.57 -5.37 13.83
C TYR A 299 6.04 -5.07 12.39
N PRO A 300 5.93 -6.01 11.43
CA PRO A 300 6.45 -5.85 10.07
C PRO A 300 6.13 -4.52 9.39
N GLU A 301 4.88 -4.08 9.45
CA GLU A 301 4.37 -2.84 8.86
C GLU A 301 5.06 -1.57 9.39
N LEU A 302 5.65 -1.64 10.59
CA LEU A 302 6.35 -0.52 11.25
C LEU A 302 7.85 -0.45 10.90
N ARG A 303 8.43 -1.48 10.25
CA ARG A 303 9.88 -1.63 9.99
C ARG A 303 10.43 -0.74 8.86
N CYS A 304 10.06 0.54 8.86
CA CYS A 304 10.42 1.54 7.84
C CYS A 304 11.90 1.99 7.90
N GLY A 305 12.62 1.72 9.00
CA GLY A 305 13.99 2.14 9.25
C GLY A 305 14.13 3.60 9.69
N GLU A 306 13.09 4.22 10.23
CA GLU A 306 13.05 5.64 10.52
C GLU A 306 13.45 5.95 11.96
N ARG A 307 12.59 5.58 12.92
CA ARG A 307 12.75 5.82 14.36
C ARG A 307 12.11 4.72 15.23
N GLU A 308 11.53 3.69 14.63
CA GLU A 308 10.71 2.68 15.32
C GLU A 308 11.50 1.88 16.38
N LEU A 309 12.80 1.66 16.15
CA LEU A 309 13.71 1.00 17.10
C LEU A 309 14.00 1.82 18.36
N PHE A 310 13.60 3.11 18.38
CA PHE A 310 13.73 4.03 19.51
C PHE A 310 12.37 4.37 20.14
N LYS A 311 11.28 3.69 19.76
CA LYS A 311 9.95 3.86 20.36
C LYS A 311 9.77 2.96 21.57
N ASP A 312 9.09 3.49 22.58
CA ASP A 312 8.60 2.74 23.74
C ASP A 312 7.60 1.66 23.32
N SER A 313 7.43 0.62 24.14
CA SER A 313 6.39 -0.40 23.94
C SER A 313 4.98 0.21 23.83
N LYS A 314 4.69 1.24 24.62
CA LYS A 314 3.44 2.02 24.60
C LYS A 314 3.14 2.70 23.26
N ASP A 315 4.17 2.96 22.46
CA ASP A 315 4.10 3.61 21.14
C ASP A 315 4.00 2.59 20.01
N LEU A 316 4.36 1.34 20.27
CA LEU A 316 4.33 0.21 19.35
C LEU A 316 3.07 -0.65 19.51
N ASN A 317 2.32 -0.46 20.60
CA ASN A 317 1.02 -1.07 20.84
C ASN A 317 -0.07 -0.43 19.94
N VAL A 318 -0.09 -0.84 18.67
CA VAL A 318 -1.05 -0.41 17.64
C VAL A 318 -2.32 -1.27 17.65
N VAL A 319 -3.40 -0.75 17.06
CA VAL A 319 -4.73 -1.41 16.99
C VAL A 319 -4.67 -2.83 16.39
N ASN A 320 -5.45 -3.76 16.91
CA ASN A 320 -5.53 -5.15 16.44
C ASN A 320 -6.87 -5.43 15.76
N PHE A 321 -6.92 -6.45 14.90
CA PHE A 321 -8.16 -6.84 14.20
C PHE A 321 -9.30 -7.20 15.16
N THR A 322 -8.97 -7.75 16.33
CA THR A 322 -9.89 -8.09 17.43
C THR A 322 -10.40 -6.88 18.20
N ASP A 323 -9.79 -5.71 18.04
CA ASP A 323 -10.23 -4.49 18.72
C ASP A 323 -11.44 -3.89 17.98
N ILE A 324 -11.72 -4.31 16.74
CA ILE A 324 -12.75 -3.75 15.87
C ILE A 324 -14.09 -4.46 16.10
N LYS A 325 -15.10 -3.70 16.53
CA LYS A 325 -16.45 -4.15 16.88
C LYS A 325 -17.51 -3.73 15.85
N SER A 326 -17.21 -2.79 14.96
CA SER A 326 -18.17 -2.20 14.03
C SER A 326 -17.59 -1.88 12.65
N ASP A 327 -18.46 -1.75 11.66
CA ASP A 327 -18.14 -1.19 10.34
C ASP A 327 -19.16 -0.09 10.04
N LEU A 328 -18.67 1.09 9.67
CA LEU A 328 -19.46 2.34 9.62
C LEU A 328 -19.74 2.82 8.19
N HIS A 329 -19.33 2.04 7.18
CA HIS A 329 -19.53 2.38 5.77
C HIS A 329 -19.88 1.10 4.98
N ILE A 330 -21.17 0.89 4.72
CA ILE A 330 -21.74 -0.31 4.09
C ILE A 330 -22.86 0.10 3.15
N HIS A 331 -22.84 -0.40 1.92
CA HIS A 331 -23.86 -0.18 0.91
C HIS A 331 -24.74 -1.42 0.74
N THR A 332 -26.05 -1.21 0.55
CA THR A 332 -27.06 -2.27 0.42
C THR A 332 -27.61 -2.32 -1.01
N ASN A 333 -28.47 -3.29 -1.29
CA ASN A 333 -29.22 -3.38 -2.55
C ASN A 333 -30.25 -2.24 -2.77
N TYR A 334 -30.37 -1.27 -1.86
CA TYR A 334 -31.09 -0.02 -2.11
C TYR A 334 -30.31 0.94 -3.03
N SER A 335 -28.96 0.92 -3.00
CA SER A 335 -28.10 1.67 -3.94
C SER A 335 -27.46 0.72 -4.97
N ASP A 336 -26.15 0.56 -4.91
CA ASP A 336 -25.23 -0.23 -5.73
C ASP A 336 -24.52 -1.34 -4.93
N GLY A 337 -24.84 -1.48 -3.64
CA GLY A 337 -24.55 -2.69 -2.88
C GLY A 337 -25.26 -3.92 -3.46
N ALA A 338 -24.69 -5.09 -3.24
CA ALA A 338 -25.15 -6.35 -3.84
C ALA A 338 -26.03 -7.22 -2.91
N HIS A 339 -26.33 -6.76 -1.70
CA HIS A 339 -26.91 -7.58 -0.62
C HIS A 339 -28.02 -6.85 0.12
N SER A 340 -29.02 -7.62 0.58
CA SER A 340 -30.08 -7.14 1.46
C SER A 340 -29.57 -6.79 2.86
N ILE A 341 -30.38 -6.01 3.60
CA ILE A 341 -30.11 -5.64 4.99
C ILE A 341 -29.96 -6.91 5.86
N GLU A 342 -30.87 -7.87 5.69
CA GLU A 342 -30.87 -9.13 6.42
C GLU A 342 -29.64 -9.99 6.13
N GLU A 343 -29.16 -10.07 4.88
CA GLU A 343 -27.91 -10.75 4.55
C GLU A 343 -26.70 -10.07 5.23
N LEU A 344 -26.63 -8.74 5.18
CA LEU A 344 -25.55 -7.95 5.79
C LEU A 344 -25.53 -8.14 7.31
N VAL A 345 -26.68 -8.01 7.98
CA VAL A 345 -26.83 -8.25 9.43
C VAL A 345 -26.30 -9.62 9.82
N ASN A 346 -26.75 -10.69 9.14
CA ASN A 346 -26.29 -12.05 9.42
C ASN A 346 -24.77 -12.20 9.20
N PHE A 347 -24.23 -11.60 8.13
CA PHE A 347 -22.81 -11.66 7.80
C PHE A 347 -21.90 -10.98 8.83
N TYR A 348 -22.33 -9.84 9.39
CA TYR A 348 -21.57 -9.13 10.43
C TYR A 348 -21.77 -9.74 11.82
N MET A 349 -22.99 -10.17 12.17
CA MET A 349 -23.25 -10.93 13.41
C MET A 349 -22.43 -12.22 13.47
N SER A 350 -22.31 -12.97 12.36
CA SER A 350 -21.49 -14.19 12.29
C SER A 350 -19.98 -13.93 12.41
N ARG A 351 -19.55 -12.66 12.49
CA ARG A 351 -18.15 -12.22 12.68
C ARG A 351 -17.91 -11.59 14.05
N GLY A 352 -18.91 -11.57 14.94
CA GLY A 352 -18.79 -11.01 16.29
C GLY A 352 -18.85 -9.49 16.37
N PHE A 353 -19.29 -8.82 15.29
CA PHE A 353 -19.53 -7.38 15.32
C PHE A 353 -20.72 -7.07 16.23
N GLN A 354 -20.69 -5.93 16.93
CA GLN A 354 -21.74 -5.48 17.83
C GLN A 354 -22.78 -4.61 17.13
N TYR A 355 -22.36 -3.86 16.10
CA TYR A 355 -23.24 -2.98 15.34
C TYR A 355 -22.66 -2.65 13.96
N ILE A 356 -23.52 -2.18 13.07
CA ILE A 356 -23.17 -1.66 11.75
C ILE A 356 -23.93 -0.36 11.45
N VAL A 357 -23.36 0.48 10.60
CA VAL A 357 -24.08 1.59 9.96
C VAL A 357 -24.30 1.24 8.49
N LEU A 358 -25.53 1.39 8.01
CA LEU A 358 -25.87 1.24 6.59
C LEU A 358 -25.93 2.64 5.98
N THR A 359 -25.11 2.89 4.96
CA THR A 359 -24.73 4.23 4.49
C THR A 359 -24.82 4.35 2.97
N ASP A 360 -25.91 3.84 2.40
CA ASP A 360 -26.23 3.96 0.98
C ASP A 360 -26.14 5.42 0.47
N HIS A 361 -25.75 5.57 -0.79
CA HIS A 361 -25.52 6.86 -1.44
C HIS A 361 -26.77 7.77 -1.53
N SER A 362 -26.57 9.09 -1.45
CA SER A 362 -27.59 10.11 -1.73
C SER A 362 -27.82 10.36 -3.24
N VAL A 363 -28.89 11.09 -3.55
CA VAL A 363 -29.50 11.30 -4.89
C VAL A 363 -28.50 11.62 -6.02
N SER A 364 -27.54 12.51 -5.81
CA SER A 364 -26.68 13.03 -6.89
C SER A 364 -25.77 11.97 -7.53
N LEU A 365 -25.51 10.84 -6.86
CA LEU A 365 -24.70 9.76 -7.42
C LEU A 365 -25.52 8.84 -8.34
N SER A 366 -25.86 9.37 -9.52
CA SER A 366 -26.64 8.68 -10.56
C SER A 366 -26.09 7.31 -10.98
N GLN A 367 -24.76 7.11 -10.93
CA GLN A 367 -24.14 5.80 -11.22
C GLN A 367 -24.28 4.78 -10.07
N GLY A 368 -24.37 5.25 -8.83
CA GLY A 368 -24.53 4.43 -7.62
C GLY A 368 -26.00 4.15 -7.26
N ARG A 369 -26.97 4.61 -8.05
CA ARG A 369 -28.42 4.60 -7.73
C ARG A 369 -28.73 5.32 -6.41
N GLY A 370 -28.30 6.57 -6.30
CA GLY A 370 -28.59 7.44 -5.15
C GLY A 370 -30.05 7.40 -4.69
N LEU A 371 -30.29 7.22 -3.39
CA LEU A 371 -31.64 7.04 -2.83
C LEU A 371 -32.42 8.35 -2.82
N ASP A 372 -33.64 8.34 -3.38
CA ASP A 372 -34.63 9.37 -3.09
C ASP A 372 -35.08 9.32 -1.61
N ILE A 373 -35.69 10.41 -1.12
CA ILE A 373 -36.04 10.57 0.29
C ILE A 373 -37.15 9.59 0.72
N ASP A 374 -38.12 9.28 -0.14
CA ASP A 374 -39.18 8.32 0.18
C ASP A 374 -38.62 6.89 0.31
N THR A 375 -37.66 6.54 -0.54
CA THR A 375 -36.93 5.27 -0.52
C THR A 375 -36.03 5.17 0.72
N LEU A 376 -35.36 6.26 1.10
CA LEU A 376 -34.60 6.35 2.36
C LEU A 376 -35.50 6.18 3.59
N ILE A 377 -36.69 6.79 3.61
CA ILE A 377 -37.68 6.61 4.68
C ILE A 377 -38.13 5.14 4.77
N LYS A 378 -38.46 4.50 3.64
CA LYS A 378 -38.84 3.06 3.59
C LYS A 378 -37.72 2.15 4.06
N LYS A 379 -36.45 2.45 3.71
CA LYS A 379 -35.26 1.75 4.23
C LYS A 379 -35.17 1.89 5.76
N ASN A 380 -35.33 3.12 6.26
CA ASN A 380 -35.24 3.47 7.68
C ASN A 380 -36.39 2.88 8.52
N GLU A 381 -37.56 2.62 7.94
CA GLU A 381 -38.60 1.81 8.57
C GLU A 381 -38.23 0.31 8.66
N LEU A 382 -37.55 -0.26 7.66
CA LEU A 382 -37.17 -1.67 7.64
C LEU A 382 -36.10 -1.97 8.71
N ILE A 383 -34.95 -1.30 8.64
CA ILE A 383 -34.58 -0.34 9.69
C ILE A 383 -35.07 -0.65 11.12
N ASP A 384 -36.00 0.18 11.59
CA ASP A 384 -36.59 0.10 12.93
C ASP A 384 -37.45 -1.16 13.17
N LYS A 385 -37.95 -1.83 12.12
CA LYS A 385 -38.67 -3.12 12.22
C LYS A 385 -37.72 -4.30 12.48
N LEU A 386 -36.48 -4.24 12.00
CA LEU A 386 -35.43 -5.24 12.23
C LEU A 386 -34.75 -5.03 13.58
N ASN A 387 -34.42 -3.79 13.95
CA ASN A 387 -33.88 -3.45 15.27
C ASN A 387 -34.79 -3.89 16.44
N LYS A 388 -36.09 -4.07 16.22
CA LYS A 388 -37.06 -4.60 17.22
C LYS A 388 -37.05 -6.14 17.36
N LYS A 389 -36.38 -6.86 16.45
CA LYS A 389 -36.33 -8.33 16.39
C LYS A 389 -34.95 -8.90 16.71
N ILE A 390 -33.90 -8.11 16.52
CA ILE A 390 -32.51 -8.53 16.68
C ILE A 390 -32.06 -8.26 18.12
N GLU A 391 -31.70 -9.32 18.85
CA GLU A 391 -31.04 -9.19 20.14
C GLU A 391 -29.53 -8.93 19.99
N LYS A 392 -28.98 -8.08 20.86
CA LYS A 392 -27.52 -7.89 21.08
C LYS A 392 -26.73 -7.37 19.86
N PHE A 393 -27.41 -6.93 18.80
CA PHE A 393 -26.80 -6.30 17.64
C PHE A 393 -27.65 -5.12 17.17
N LYS A 394 -27.01 -4.01 16.76
CA LYS A 394 -27.69 -2.77 16.37
C LYS A 394 -27.38 -2.39 14.92
N ILE A 395 -28.43 -2.04 14.17
CA ILE A 395 -28.34 -1.40 12.87
C ILE A 395 -28.56 0.10 13.07
N PHE A 396 -27.64 0.93 12.59
CA PHE A 396 -27.79 2.38 12.54
C PHE A 396 -28.23 2.85 11.15
N LYS A 397 -29.18 3.79 11.14
CA LYS A 397 -29.73 4.43 9.95
C LYS A 397 -28.79 5.52 9.47
N GLY A 398 -28.18 5.34 8.31
CA GLY A 398 -27.28 6.33 7.73
C GLY A 398 -27.40 6.48 6.22
N ALA A 399 -26.53 7.34 5.71
CA ALA A 399 -26.29 7.60 4.30
C ALA A 399 -24.83 8.05 4.10
N GLU A 400 -24.28 7.80 2.92
CA GLU A 400 -23.14 8.55 2.40
C GLU A 400 -23.68 9.67 1.50
N VAL A 401 -23.53 10.90 1.98
CA VAL A 401 -24.13 12.09 1.38
C VAL A 401 -23.09 12.85 0.59
N ASP A 402 -23.41 13.15 -0.66
CA ASP A 402 -22.53 13.95 -1.52
C ASP A 402 -22.40 15.38 -0.98
N ILE A 403 -21.16 15.83 -0.87
CA ILE A 403 -20.80 17.23 -0.67
C ILE A 403 -20.82 17.89 -2.06
N LEU A 404 -21.81 18.74 -2.32
CA LEU A 404 -21.96 19.45 -3.59
C LEU A 404 -20.82 20.48 -3.79
N GLU A 405 -20.67 21.03 -4.98
CA GLU A 405 -19.51 21.87 -5.33
C GLU A 405 -19.34 23.10 -4.42
N ASP A 406 -20.43 23.77 -4.06
CA ASP A 406 -20.40 24.91 -3.14
C ASP A 406 -20.12 24.51 -1.68
N GLY A 407 -20.12 23.21 -1.36
CA GLY A 407 -20.01 22.63 -0.03
C GLY A 407 -21.33 22.47 0.74
N SER A 408 -22.49 22.64 0.09
CA SER A 408 -23.76 22.13 0.62
C SER A 408 -23.82 20.59 0.56
N LEU A 409 -24.87 20.00 1.11
CA LEU A 409 -25.08 18.55 1.16
C LEU A 409 -26.31 18.18 0.31
N ASP A 410 -26.23 17.04 -0.37
CA ASP A 410 -27.24 16.54 -1.32
C ASP A 410 -28.58 16.11 -0.66
N TYR A 411 -28.61 15.94 0.67
CA TYR A 411 -29.86 15.87 1.43
C TYR A 411 -30.07 17.14 2.27
N PRO A 412 -31.33 17.63 2.40
CA PRO A 412 -31.64 18.77 3.25
C PRO A 412 -31.52 18.42 4.74
N ASP A 413 -31.18 19.41 5.56
CA ASP A 413 -30.89 19.25 7.00
C ASP A 413 -31.98 18.47 7.78
N TRP A 414 -33.27 18.57 7.41
CA TRP A 414 -34.35 17.83 8.09
C TRP A 414 -34.31 16.31 7.84
N VAL A 415 -33.74 15.86 6.70
CA VAL A 415 -33.45 14.43 6.45
C VAL A 415 -32.24 14.02 7.27
N LEU A 416 -31.19 14.85 7.27
CA LEU A 416 -29.94 14.58 7.99
C LEU A 416 -30.14 14.50 9.52
N GLU A 417 -31.06 15.30 10.07
CA GLU A 417 -31.46 15.24 11.49
C GLU A 417 -32.07 13.89 11.87
N ASN A 418 -32.79 13.24 10.96
CA ASN A 418 -33.47 11.96 11.18
C ASN A 418 -32.61 10.71 10.92
N LEU A 419 -31.36 10.89 10.46
CA LEU A 419 -30.36 9.82 10.39
C LEU A 419 -29.64 9.68 11.74
N ASP A 420 -29.20 8.46 12.08
CA ASP A 420 -28.36 8.20 13.25
C ASP A 420 -26.92 8.70 13.00
N PHE A 421 -26.40 8.43 11.78
CA PHE A 421 -25.02 8.70 11.37
C PHE A 421 -24.95 9.15 9.90
N VAL A 422 -24.07 10.11 9.60
CA VAL A 422 -23.89 10.67 8.25
C VAL A 422 -22.41 10.68 7.89
N ILE A 423 -22.08 10.06 6.75
CA ILE A 423 -20.81 10.24 6.04
C ILE A 423 -21.02 11.38 5.04
N ALA A 424 -20.06 12.29 4.90
CA ALA A 424 -20.03 13.29 3.84
C ALA A 424 -18.79 13.09 2.95
N SER A 425 -18.99 12.99 1.64
CA SER A 425 -17.96 12.57 0.68
C SER A 425 -17.98 13.38 -0.62
N VAL A 426 -16.91 13.32 -1.41
CA VAL A 426 -16.81 13.98 -2.73
C VAL A 426 -16.72 12.92 -3.83
N HIS A 427 -17.74 12.88 -4.70
CA HIS A 427 -17.80 11.97 -5.86
C HIS A 427 -17.80 12.67 -7.23
N GLN A 428 -17.79 14.00 -7.26
CA GLN A 428 -17.86 14.81 -8.49
C GLN A 428 -17.00 16.07 -8.36
N ASN A 429 -16.60 16.65 -9.49
CA ASN A 429 -15.86 17.91 -9.61
C ASN A 429 -14.56 17.91 -8.79
N TYR A 430 -13.66 17.00 -9.18
CA TYR A 430 -12.39 16.70 -8.51
C TYR A 430 -11.26 17.71 -8.77
N ASP A 431 -11.31 18.40 -9.91
CA ASP A 431 -10.21 19.25 -10.42
C ASP A 431 -10.19 20.69 -9.89
N LEU A 432 -11.10 21.03 -8.97
CA LEU A 432 -11.18 22.30 -8.25
C LEU A 432 -9.81 22.75 -7.71
N ASP A 433 -9.66 24.07 -7.50
CA ASP A 433 -8.45 24.61 -6.88
C ASP A 433 -8.37 24.27 -5.37
N ALA A 434 -7.18 24.47 -4.79
CA ALA A 434 -6.91 24.12 -3.40
C ALA A 434 -7.73 24.92 -2.38
N GLY A 435 -8.14 26.14 -2.71
CA GLY A 435 -9.07 26.94 -1.91
C GLY A 435 -10.49 26.38 -1.97
N ALA A 436 -11.06 26.23 -3.19
CA ALA A 436 -12.42 25.76 -3.38
C ALA A 436 -12.67 24.35 -2.80
N MET A 437 -11.82 23.37 -3.11
CA MET A 437 -11.97 22.01 -2.58
C MET A 437 -11.83 21.96 -1.05
N THR A 438 -10.95 22.77 -0.46
CA THR A 438 -10.81 22.86 1.00
C THR A 438 -12.01 23.56 1.65
N PHE A 439 -12.60 24.57 1.00
CA PHE A 439 -13.82 25.24 1.47
C PHE A 439 -15.04 24.29 1.42
N ARG A 440 -15.16 23.51 0.34
CA ARG A 440 -16.17 22.47 0.15
C ARG A 440 -16.20 21.47 1.32
N PHE A 441 -15.05 20.88 1.65
CA PHE A 441 -14.91 20.03 2.84
C PHE A 441 -15.06 20.79 4.17
N GLU A 442 -14.65 22.07 4.26
CA GLU A 442 -14.81 22.86 5.50
C GLU A 442 -16.28 23.08 5.87
N LYS A 443 -17.17 23.34 4.91
CA LYS A 443 -18.63 23.37 5.17
C LYS A 443 -19.13 22.04 5.71
N ALA A 444 -18.78 20.92 5.05
CA ALA A 444 -19.21 19.58 5.47
C ALA A 444 -18.72 19.21 6.88
N ILE A 445 -17.45 19.47 7.21
CA ILE A 445 -16.89 19.25 8.56
C ILE A 445 -17.64 20.10 9.61
N LYS A 446 -18.09 21.31 9.25
CA LYS A 446 -18.82 22.21 10.14
C LYS A 446 -20.31 21.90 10.28
N ASN A 447 -20.96 21.27 9.29
CA ASN A 447 -22.39 20.94 9.34
C ASN A 447 -22.71 20.07 10.59
N PRO A 448 -23.77 20.40 11.36
CA PRO A 448 -24.05 19.76 12.63
C PRO A 448 -24.44 18.28 12.54
N TYR A 449 -24.96 17.84 11.39
CA TYR A 449 -25.44 16.47 11.18
C TYR A 449 -24.40 15.54 10.57
N VAL A 450 -23.29 16.06 10.03
CA VAL A 450 -22.17 15.23 9.52
C VAL A 450 -21.37 14.65 10.67
N HIS A 451 -21.17 13.33 10.69
CA HIS A 451 -20.38 12.63 11.71
C HIS A 451 -18.98 12.29 11.22
N MET A 452 -18.84 11.92 9.94
CA MET A 452 -17.59 11.45 9.34
C MET A 452 -17.37 12.05 7.95
N ILE A 453 -16.12 12.27 7.56
CA ILE A 453 -15.73 12.51 6.16
C ILE A 453 -15.20 11.20 5.56
N GLY A 454 -15.84 10.72 4.48
CA GLY A 454 -15.39 9.56 3.72
C GLY A 454 -14.23 9.91 2.79
N HIS A 455 -13.35 8.93 2.51
CA HIS A 455 -12.24 8.96 1.52
C HIS A 455 -11.75 10.37 1.10
N ILE A 456 -11.26 11.13 2.09
CA ILE A 456 -11.09 12.60 2.05
C ILE A 456 -10.10 13.13 1.01
N SER A 457 -9.21 12.28 0.47
CA SER A 457 -8.25 12.69 -0.55
C SER A 457 -8.66 12.25 -1.96
N GLY A 458 -9.60 11.30 -2.05
CA GLY A 458 -10.15 10.70 -3.26
C GLY A 458 -9.11 10.05 -4.19
N ARG A 459 -7.90 9.83 -3.68
CA ARG A 459 -6.79 9.22 -4.42
C ARG A 459 -7.16 7.81 -4.91
N LEU A 460 -6.54 7.39 -6.00
CA LEU A 460 -6.48 5.99 -6.41
C LEU A 460 -5.03 5.54 -6.45
N VAL A 461 -4.65 4.63 -5.55
CA VAL A 461 -3.29 4.11 -5.37
C VAL A 461 -2.70 3.67 -6.71
N GLY A 462 -1.63 4.35 -7.14
CA GLY A 462 -0.94 4.07 -8.40
C GLY A 462 -1.61 4.60 -9.68
N PHE A 463 -2.75 5.30 -9.59
CA PHE A 463 -3.52 5.82 -10.73
C PHE A 463 -3.81 7.32 -10.61
N LEU A 464 -4.56 7.74 -9.58
CA LEU A 464 -4.91 9.14 -9.33
C LEU A 464 -4.20 9.66 -8.06
N PRO A 465 -3.56 10.84 -8.11
CA PRO A 465 -3.04 11.50 -6.92
C PRO A 465 -4.19 12.00 -6.02
N ILE A 466 -3.83 12.44 -4.82
CA ILE A 466 -4.70 13.27 -3.97
C ILE A 466 -5.10 14.53 -4.74
N TYR A 467 -6.36 14.95 -4.64
CA TYR A 467 -6.85 16.20 -5.23
C TYR A 467 -6.12 17.43 -4.69
N LYS A 468 -6.35 18.61 -5.28
CA LYS A 468 -5.82 19.87 -4.74
C LYS A 468 -6.59 20.22 -3.46
N VAL A 469 -6.11 19.81 -2.28
CA VAL A 469 -6.80 20.02 -1.00
C VAL A 469 -5.82 20.16 0.17
N ASP A 470 -6.11 21.05 1.14
CA ASP A 470 -5.29 21.23 2.34
C ASP A 470 -5.69 20.24 3.45
N ILE A 471 -5.14 19.02 3.35
CA ILE A 471 -5.27 17.96 4.36
C ILE A 471 -4.87 18.45 5.77
N ASN A 472 -3.92 19.39 5.90
CA ASN A 472 -3.53 19.92 7.21
C ASN A 472 -4.64 20.79 7.81
N LYS A 473 -5.27 21.66 7.02
CA LYS A 473 -6.43 22.44 7.48
C LYS A 473 -7.64 21.56 7.76
N LEU A 474 -7.94 20.58 6.90
CA LEU A 474 -9.07 19.67 7.12
C LEU A 474 -8.89 18.79 8.37
N LEU A 475 -7.70 18.24 8.61
CA LEU A 475 -7.41 17.47 9.83
C LEU A 475 -7.33 18.32 11.10
N ARG A 476 -7.11 19.64 10.98
CA ARG A 476 -7.28 20.56 12.11
C ARG A 476 -8.77 20.77 12.41
N LEU A 477 -9.57 21.09 11.39
CA LEU A 477 -11.01 21.32 11.52
C LEU A 477 -11.75 20.07 12.02
N ALA A 478 -11.38 18.88 11.55
CA ALA A 478 -11.95 17.62 12.01
C ALA A 478 -11.76 17.43 13.53
N SER A 479 -10.54 17.66 14.03
CA SER A 479 -10.23 17.64 15.47
C SER A 479 -10.92 18.77 16.25
N GLU A 480 -11.07 19.97 15.67
CA GLU A 480 -11.81 21.08 16.29
C GLU A 480 -13.32 20.81 16.43
N TYR A 481 -13.92 20.05 15.50
CA TYR A 481 -15.36 19.80 15.41
C TYR A 481 -15.76 18.35 15.74
N ASN A 482 -14.83 17.54 16.27
CA ASN A 482 -14.95 16.10 16.51
C ASN A 482 -15.48 15.30 15.29
N THR A 483 -15.22 15.75 14.06
CA THR A 483 -15.62 15.01 12.86
C THR A 483 -14.65 13.86 12.64
N ILE A 484 -15.19 12.67 12.40
CA ILE A 484 -14.42 11.45 12.21
C ILE A 484 -13.79 11.45 10.81
N ILE A 485 -12.57 10.92 10.69
CA ILE A 485 -11.86 10.78 9.41
C ILE A 485 -11.83 9.31 9.01
N GLU A 486 -12.35 8.99 7.83
CA GLU A 486 -12.28 7.63 7.31
C GLU A 486 -10.85 7.18 6.94
N ILE A 487 -10.58 5.89 7.16
CA ILE A 487 -9.48 5.09 6.64
C ILE A 487 -10.11 3.97 5.82
N ASN A 488 -10.44 4.30 4.58
CA ASN A 488 -11.21 3.48 3.66
C ASN A 488 -10.40 2.23 3.24
N GLY A 489 -10.94 1.05 3.57
CA GLY A 489 -10.30 -0.23 3.33
C GLY A 489 -10.18 -0.65 1.87
N ASN A 490 -10.80 0.05 0.92
CA ASN A 490 -10.68 -0.27 -0.50
C ASN A 490 -9.19 -0.26 -0.92
N PRO A 491 -8.61 -1.39 -1.38
CA PRO A 491 -7.18 -1.46 -1.72
C PRO A 491 -6.81 -0.67 -2.98
N ALA A 492 -7.79 -0.03 -3.65
CA ALA A 492 -7.57 0.99 -4.65
C ALA A 492 -7.53 2.42 -4.06
N ARG A 493 -8.13 2.70 -2.90
CA ARG A 493 -8.14 4.02 -2.23
C ARG A 493 -7.11 4.11 -1.10
N LEU A 494 -7.22 3.24 -0.09
CA LEU A 494 -6.44 3.27 1.16
C LEU A 494 -6.39 4.68 1.77
N ASP A 495 -7.55 5.27 2.04
CA ASP A 495 -7.69 6.73 2.19
C ASP A 495 -8.51 7.12 3.43
N LEU A 496 -8.00 7.85 4.42
CA LEU A 496 -6.74 8.61 4.44
C LEU A 496 -5.45 7.77 4.44
N ASP A 497 -4.45 8.24 3.70
CA ASP A 497 -3.16 7.56 3.55
C ASP A 497 -2.29 7.58 4.82
N CYS A 498 -1.44 6.56 4.95
CA CYS A 498 -0.60 6.36 6.12
C CYS A 498 0.43 7.47 6.38
N ALA A 499 0.97 8.10 5.33
CA ALA A 499 1.94 9.19 5.48
C ALA A 499 1.26 10.49 5.94
N SER A 500 0.05 10.78 5.45
CA SER A 500 -0.78 11.87 5.97
C SER A 500 -1.13 11.64 7.44
N ILE A 501 -1.67 10.48 7.82
CA ILE A 501 -1.99 10.17 9.24
C ILE A 501 -0.76 10.38 10.12
N LYS A 502 0.40 9.80 9.77
CA LYS A 502 1.68 9.99 10.49
C LYS A 502 2.13 11.45 10.61
N THR A 503 1.82 12.28 9.62
CA THR A 503 2.27 13.70 9.59
C THR A 503 1.43 14.61 10.51
N TYR A 504 0.23 14.17 10.90
CA TYR A 504 -0.75 15.00 11.61
C TYR A 504 -1.30 14.39 12.92
N LYS A 505 -1.20 13.08 13.16
CA LYS A 505 -1.74 12.42 14.38
C LYS A 505 -1.19 12.98 15.71
N ASP A 506 0.05 13.48 15.70
CA ASP A 506 0.69 14.05 16.90
C ASP A 506 0.45 15.56 17.03
N LYS A 507 -0.22 16.19 16.05
CA LYS A 507 -0.60 17.62 16.05
C LYS A 507 -2.06 17.84 16.40
N PHE A 508 -2.93 16.95 15.92
CA PHE A 508 -4.39 17.07 16.02
C PHE A 508 -4.98 15.79 16.58
N LYS A 509 -5.82 15.91 17.61
CA LYS A 509 -6.54 14.78 18.22
C LYS A 509 -7.75 14.43 17.35
N ASN A 510 -7.48 13.78 16.22
CA ASN A 510 -8.52 13.29 15.32
C ASN A 510 -9.07 11.94 15.79
N LEU A 511 -10.34 11.72 15.49
CA LEU A 511 -10.98 10.42 15.57
C LEU A 511 -10.92 9.78 14.18
N TYR A 512 -10.50 8.52 14.09
CA TYR A 512 -10.44 7.80 12.82
C TYR A 512 -11.43 6.64 12.78
N ALA A 513 -11.88 6.24 11.59
CA ALA A 513 -12.69 5.04 11.39
C ALA A 513 -12.07 4.11 10.35
N VAL A 514 -12.07 2.79 10.60
CA VAL A 514 -11.48 1.76 9.71
C VAL A 514 -12.59 0.97 9.01
N ASN A 515 -13.21 1.58 8.01
CA ASN A 515 -14.39 1.01 7.36
C ASN A 515 -14.03 0.19 6.12
N THR A 516 -14.92 -0.73 5.74
CA THR A 516 -14.72 -1.48 4.50
C THR A 516 -15.33 -0.82 3.27
N ASP A 517 -16.33 0.06 3.37
CA ASP A 517 -17.04 0.60 2.18
C ASP A 517 -17.63 -0.60 1.38
N LEU A 518 -18.39 -1.44 2.09
CA LEU A 518 -18.79 -2.76 1.59
C LEU A 518 -19.89 -2.66 0.54
N HIS A 519 -19.57 -3.00 -0.71
CA HIS A 519 -20.56 -3.19 -1.76
C HIS A 519 -20.90 -4.68 -2.01
N ASN A 520 -19.99 -5.61 -1.68
CA ASN A 520 -20.19 -7.06 -1.92
C ASN A 520 -19.33 -7.91 -0.99
N PHE A 521 -19.86 -9.01 -0.45
CA PHE A 521 -19.15 -9.89 0.50
C PHE A 521 -17.77 -10.37 0.02
N ARG A 522 -17.57 -10.57 -1.29
CA ARG A 522 -16.26 -10.96 -1.88
C ARG A 522 -15.16 -9.91 -1.70
N GLN A 523 -15.52 -8.71 -1.27
CA GLN A 523 -14.60 -7.60 -1.02
C GLN A 523 -14.24 -7.47 0.47
N TYR A 524 -15.06 -8.00 1.38
CA TYR A 524 -14.95 -7.74 2.82
C TYR A 524 -13.57 -8.06 3.39
N ASP A 525 -13.08 -9.29 3.24
CA ASP A 525 -11.87 -9.75 3.95
C ASP A 525 -10.63 -8.93 3.57
N ILE A 526 -10.45 -8.64 2.26
CA ILE A 526 -9.34 -7.82 1.78
C ILE A 526 -9.50 -6.36 2.17
N ARG A 527 -10.72 -5.81 2.21
CA ARG A 527 -10.95 -4.41 2.59
C ARG A 527 -10.78 -4.19 4.10
N PHE A 528 -11.32 -5.08 4.93
CA PHE A 528 -11.14 -5.08 6.39
C PHE A 528 -9.67 -5.26 6.78
N TYR A 529 -8.96 -6.17 6.12
CA TYR A 529 -7.51 -6.31 6.29
C TYR A 529 -6.78 -4.99 5.97
N CYS A 530 -7.15 -4.34 4.86
CA CYS A 530 -6.50 -3.11 4.40
C CYS A 530 -6.77 -1.89 5.29
N SER A 531 -7.98 -1.68 5.81
CA SER A 531 -8.29 -0.54 6.67
C SER A 531 -7.52 -0.62 8.00
N VAL A 532 -7.57 -1.79 8.66
CA VAL A 532 -6.85 -2.04 9.92
C VAL A 532 -5.33 -1.99 9.72
N MET A 533 -4.79 -2.58 8.64
CA MET A 533 -3.35 -2.48 8.36
C MET A 533 -2.90 -1.05 8.05
N THR A 534 -3.73 -0.21 7.44
CA THR A 534 -3.43 1.22 7.22
C THR A 534 -3.38 1.98 8.56
N ALA A 535 -4.34 1.74 9.46
CA ALA A 535 -4.32 2.30 10.81
C ALA A 535 -3.10 1.84 11.63
N ARG A 536 -2.82 0.52 11.65
CA ARG A 536 -1.65 -0.08 12.31
C ARG A 536 -0.35 0.54 11.82
N LYS A 537 -0.14 0.54 10.50
CA LYS A 537 1.05 1.11 9.87
C LYS A 537 1.24 2.58 10.21
N SER A 538 0.17 3.30 10.52
CA SER A 538 0.14 4.72 10.89
C SER A 538 0.42 5.01 12.37
N TYR A 539 0.71 3.99 13.18
CA TYR A 539 0.79 4.10 14.65
C TYR A 539 -0.51 4.59 15.29
N LEU A 540 -1.67 4.16 14.77
CA LEU A 540 -2.95 4.32 15.47
C LEU A 540 -3.19 3.16 16.44
N LYS A 541 -3.74 3.49 17.60
CA LYS A 541 -4.11 2.55 18.68
C LYS A 541 -5.62 2.38 18.70
N SER A 542 -6.14 1.39 19.45
CA SER A 542 -7.59 1.18 19.57
C SER A 542 -8.34 2.47 19.91
N TYR A 543 -7.92 3.22 20.93
CA TYR A 543 -8.53 4.49 21.32
C TYR A 543 -8.45 5.63 20.27
N ASP A 544 -7.64 5.50 19.21
CA ASP A 544 -7.64 6.44 18.07
C ASP A 544 -8.74 6.08 17.04
N ILE A 545 -9.33 4.87 17.15
CA ILE A 545 -10.25 4.23 16.19
C ILE A 545 -11.67 4.10 16.78
N VAL A 546 -12.64 4.79 16.17
CA VAL A 546 -14.06 4.79 16.56
C VAL A 546 -14.69 3.40 16.47
N ASN A 547 -14.29 2.57 15.50
CA ASN A 547 -14.79 1.20 15.36
C ASN A 547 -14.39 0.25 16.51
N SER A 548 -13.58 0.71 17.48
CA SER A 548 -13.23 -0.07 18.68
C SER A 548 -14.07 0.27 19.92
N LEU A 549 -14.95 1.26 19.82
CA LEU A 549 -15.93 1.59 20.85
C LEU A 549 -16.99 0.48 20.95
N ASP A 550 -17.48 0.21 22.16
CA ASP A 550 -18.73 -0.57 22.30
C ASP A 550 -19.95 0.24 21.84
N LEU A 551 -21.09 -0.44 21.71
CA LEU A 551 -22.33 0.16 21.24
C LEU A 551 -22.75 1.40 22.04
N ASN A 552 -22.60 1.41 23.37
CA ASN A 552 -22.97 2.54 24.22
C ASN A 552 -21.96 3.68 24.10
N GLU A 553 -20.67 3.36 24.05
CA GLU A 553 -19.61 4.34 23.80
C GLU A 553 -19.79 5.06 22.45
N PHE A 554 -20.14 4.31 21.39
CA PHE A 554 -20.42 4.84 20.06
C PHE A 554 -21.70 5.67 20.01
N GLU A 555 -22.82 5.17 20.57
CA GLU A 555 -24.06 5.93 20.65
C GLU A 555 -23.88 7.26 21.38
N ASN A 556 -23.09 7.29 22.46
CA ASN A 556 -22.77 8.51 23.17
C ASN A 556 -21.92 9.44 22.30
N LEU A 557 -20.85 8.93 21.65
CA LEU A 557 -20.00 9.73 20.77
C LEU A 557 -20.77 10.46 19.67
N ILE A 558 -21.65 9.76 18.93
CA ILE A 558 -22.36 10.36 17.78
C ILE A 558 -23.37 11.43 18.22
N LYS A 559 -24.01 11.25 19.39
CA LYS A 559 -24.86 12.27 20.03
C LYS A 559 -24.02 13.48 20.45
N ASP A 560 -22.86 13.23 21.05
CA ASP A 560 -21.95 14.26 21.57
C ASP A 560 -21.33 15.13 20.45
N ILE A 561 -20.99 14.53 19.30
CA ILE A 561 -20.56 15.24 18.08
C ILE A 561 -21.68 16.21 17.64
N ARG A 562 -22.90 15.69 17.42
CA ARG A 562 -24.06 16.48 16.97
C ARG A 562 -24.36 17.64 17.92
N ILE A 563 -24.40 17.39 19.23
CA ILE A 563 -24.64 18.41 20.26
C ILE A 563 -23.54 19.48 20.27
N LYS A 564 -22.26 19.10 20.16
CA LYS A 564 -21.14 20.05 20.14
C LYS A 564 -21.18 20.95 18.90
N LYS A 565 -21.50 20.40 17.72
CA LYS A 565 -21.65 21.19 16.50
C LYS A 565 -22.89 22.09 16.52
N LEU A 566 -24.05 21.59 16.95
CA LEU A 566 -25.29 22.39 17.12
C LEU A 566 -25.12 23.55 18.10
N ARG A 567 -24.30 23.40 19.14
CA ARG A 567 -23.91 24.51 20.02
C ARG A 567 -23.03 25.51 19.28
N LYS A 568 -22.00 25.07 18.55
CA LYS A 568 -21.13 25.97 17.78
C LYS A 568 -21.88 26.76 16.71
N SER A 569 -22.80 26.15 15.96
CA SER A 569 -23.59 26.89 14.94
C SER A 569 -24.49 27.96 15.56
N LYS A 570 -25.10 27.68 16.72
CA LYS A 570 -25.88 28.67 17.51
C LYS A 570 -25.06 29.76 18.22
N PHE A 571 -23.72 29.75 18.06
CA PHE A 571 -22.83 30.85 18.46
C PHE A 571 -22.16 31.54 17.25
N LEU A 572 -22.55 31.17 16.03
CA LEU A 572 -22.08 31.73 14.75
C LEU A 572 -23.20 32.44 13.97
N VAL A 573 -24.42 32.45 14.53
CA VAL A 573 -25.61 33.18 14.10
C VAL A 573 -25.99 34.13 15.24
#